data_AF-A0A1Y7VNG8-F1
#
_entry.id   AF-A0A1Y7VNG8-F1
#
_cell.length_a   1.000
_cell.length_b   1.000
_cell.length_c   1.000
_cell.angle_alpha   90.00
_cell.angle_beta   90.00
_cell.angle_gamma   90.00
#
_symmetry.space_group_name_H-M   'P 1'
#
loop_
_entity.id
_entity.type
_entity.pdbx_description
1 polymer ?
#
loop_
_entity_poly.entity_id
_entity_poly.type
_entity_poly.pdbx_seq_one_letter_code
_entity_poly.pdbx_strand_id
1 'polypeptide(L)'
;MTSLAQQLQRLALPQTDPSLLSRREVASLLFDPKEAATIDRDTAFAIGCTGLEELLGIDPAFEQFEAPLFSQLAKGLERSVQTKAVNKQLDENISSFLLHLSPYFLLKPAQKCLEWLIHRFHIHLYNADSLIACVLPYHETRVFVRVIQLLKISNPKHKWFWLSPVKHSGVPLARGTLVTHCYKDLGFMDFICSLVTRSVKAFAEDPGSSTRLRVLLAFYASTIVSALVAAENLSDNVVAKLFPYIQKGLKSSLPDYRAATYMIICQISVKVTMEDTFVKSLASQLIKTLTKVPSQAVPSLVWCSRPYRATSRDLRELRCEPSPALHASPSGGLCCSAHCRRRS
;
A
#
# COMPACT_ATOMS: atom_id res chain seq x y z
N MET A 1 -8.01 0.17 36.52
CA MET A 1 -8.04 1.61 36.15
C MET A 1 -9.36 2.20 36.61
N THR A 2 -9.35 3.37 37.23
CA THR A 2 -10.58 4.05 37.71
C THR A 2 -11.34 4.73 36.56
N SER A 3 -12.65 4.91 36.71
CA SER A 3 -13.52 5.57 35.69
C SER A 3 -13.00 6.96 35.30
N LEU A 4 -12.52 7.74 36.28
CA LEU A 4 -11.95 9.07 36.07
C LEU A 4 -10.65 9.03 35.26
N ALA A 5 -9.76 8.07 35.54
CA ALA A 5 -8.51 7.92 34.77
C ALA A 5 -8.79 7.62 33.30
N GLN A 6 -9.83 6.82 33.01
CA GLN A 6 -10.26 6.56 31.63
C GLN A 6 -10.88 7.80 30.96
N GLN A 7 -11.62 8.64 31.70
CA GLN A 7 -12.16 9.90 31.18
C GLN A 7 -11.04 10.90 30.84
N LEU A 8 -10.05 11.04 31.73
CA LEU A 8 -8.89 11.90 31.49
C LEU A 8 -8.06 11.42 30.31
N GLN A 9 -7.87 10.10 30.16
CA GLN A 9 -7.18 9.53 28.98
C GLN A 9 -7.93 9.81 27.66
N ARG A 10 -9.26 9.92 27.67
CA ARG A 10 -10.04 10.27 26.47
C ARG A 10 -9.91 11.75 26.09
N LEU A 11 -9.64 12.61 27.07
CA LEU A 11 -9.47 14.06 26.87
C LEU A 11 -8.02 14.46 26.61
N ALA A 12 -7.07 13.55 26.82
CA ALA A 12 -5.65 13.80 26.60
C ALA A 12 -5.40 14.14 25.12
N LEU A 13 -4.87 15.33 24.88
CA LEU A 13 -4.43 15.76 23.56
C LEU A 13 -2.97 15.37 23.37
N PRO A 14 -2.51 15.11 22.12
CA PRO A 14 -1.10 14.83 21.88
C PRO A 14 -0.16 15.96 22.34
N GLN A 15 -0.68 17.20 22.43
CA GLN A 15 0.05 18.37 22.94
C GLN A 15 0.35 18.30 24.45
N THR A 16 -0.47 17.54 25.19
CA THR A 16 -0.31 17.35 26.65
C THR A 16 0.53 16.13 26.98
N ASP A 17 1.19 15.54 25.98
CA ASP A 17 1.95 14.33 26.17
C ASP A 17 3.23 14.58 27.00
N PRO A 18 3.42 13.87 28.14
CA PRO A 18 4.59 14.05 29.00
C PRO A 18 5.93 13.81 28.30
N SER A 19 5.97 12.98 27.24
CA SER A 19 7.23 12.75 26.50
C SER A 19 7.70 13.98 25.74
N LEU A 20 6.82 14.94 25.44
CA LEU A 20 7.21 16.21 24.84
C LEU A 20 7.91 17.15 25.84
N LEU A 21 7.70 16.92 27.15
CA LEU A 21 8.29 17.71 28.22
C LEU A 21 9.56 17.06 28.81
N SER A 22 9.77 15.77 28.53
CA SER A 22 10.92 15.01 29.01
C SER A 22 12.17 15.34 28.20
N ARG A 23 13.22 15.84 28.87
CA ARG A 23 14.55 16.05 28.26
C ARG A 23 15.46 14.83 28.36
N ARG A 24 15.02 13.73 28.99
CA ARG A 24 15.89 12.57 29.26
C ARG A 24 15.91 11.56 28.13
N GLU A 25 14.80 11.43 27.42
CA GLU A 25 14.63 10.48 26.33
C GLU A 25 13.75 11.11 25.26
N VAL A 26 14.19 11.05 24.01
CA VAL A 26 13.49 11.60 22.85
C VAL A 26 13.21 10.47 21.86
N ALA A 27 12.02 10.49 21.25
CA ALA A 27 11.66 9.53 20.21
C ALA A 27 12.54 9.73 18.98
N SER A 28 13.26 8.68 18.58
CA SER A 28 14.17 8.71 17.44
C SER A 28 14.12 7.40 16.67
N LEU A 29 14.08 7.50 15.35
CA LEU A 29 14.20 6.36 14.45
C LEU A 29 15.65 5.89 14.34
N LEU A 30 16.59 6.84 14.22
CA LEU A 30 17.99 6.58 13.92
C LEU A 30 18.86 6.33 15.16
N PHE A 31 18.56 7.00 16.27
CA PHE A 31 19.39 7.00 17.47
C PHE A 31 18.70 6.29 18.62
N ASP A 32 19.48 5.91 19.63
CA ASP A 32 18.90 5.45 20.88
C ASP A 32 18.25 6.62 21.64
N PRO A 33 17.15 6.42 22.40
CA PRO A 33 16.39 7.53 22.98
C PRO A 33 17.21 8.49 23.86
N LYS A 34 18.26 7.99 24.51
CA LYS A 34 19.17 8.80 25.33
C LYS A 34 20.16 9.60 24.50
N GLU A 35 20.66 9.03 23.41
CA GLU A 35 21.54 9.73 22.47
C GLU A 35 20.74 10.80 21.72
N ALA A 36 19.53 10.47 21.26
CA ALA A 36 18.60 11.40 20.62
C ALA A 36 18.30 12.62 21.50
N ALA A 37 18.26 12.45 22.83
CA ALA A 37 18.05 13.57 23.76
C ALA A 37 19.22 14.57 23.80
N THR A 38 20.40 14.20 23.31
CA THR A 38 21.57 15.09 23.18
C THR A 38 21.65 15.80 21.83
N ILE A 39 20.87 15.34 20.84
CA ILE A 39 20.86 15.93 19.51
C ILE A 39 20.02 17.20 19.55
N ASP A 40 20.64 18.31 19.21
CA ASP A 40 19.97 19.59 19.13
C ASP A 40 19.20 19.72 17.81
N ARG A 41 18.29 20.69 17.78
CA ARG A 41 17.40 20.91 16.63
C ARG A 41 18.17 21.24 15.35
N ASP A 42 19.28 21.96 15.45
CA ASP A 42 20.06 22.35 14.28
C ASP A 42 20.74 21.13 13.64
N THR A 43 21.27 20.22 14.47
CA THR A 43 21.81 18.93 14.00
C THR A 43 20.73 18.03 13.40
N ALA A 44 19.59 17.86 14.08
CA ALA A 44 18.47 17.06 13.54
C ALA A 44 17.95 17.60 12.20
N PHE A 45 17.90 18.93 12.06
CA PHE A 45 17.54 19.60 10.82
C PHE A 45 18.55 19.32 9.70
N ALA A 46 19.85 19.48 9.98
CA ALA A 46 20.90 19.20 9.01
C ALA A 46 20.85 17.74 8.51
N ILE A 47 20.64 16.77 9.41
CA ILE A 47 20.44 15.36 9.04
C ILE A 47 19.26 15.20 8.07
N GLY A 48 18.13 15.84 8.37
CA GLY A 48 16.93 15.82 7.54
C GLY A 48 17.15 16.41 6.14
N CYS A 49 17.82 17.56 6.06
CA CYS A 49 18.16 18.23 4.80
C CYS A 49 19.13 17.40 3.95
N THR A 50 20.17 16.81 4.54
CA THR A 50 21.07 15.89 3.81
C THR A 50 20.31 14.68 3.27
N GLY A 51 19.35 14.14 4.06
CA GLY A 51 18.47 13.08 3.57
C GLY A 51 17.62 13.51 2.38
N LEU A 52 17.10 14.74 2.40
CA LEU A 52 16.29 15.29 1.32
C LEU A 52 17.13 15.52 0.05
N GLU A 53 18.33 16.09 0.18
CA GLU A 53 19.26 16.29 -0.93
C GLU A 53 19.63 14.98 -1.63
N GLU A 54 19.93 13.94 -0.85
CA GLU A 54 20.17 12.59 -1.38
C GLU A 54 18.92 12.02 -2.08
N LEU A 55 17.72 12.24 -1.54
CA LEU A 55 16.46 11.82 -2.20
C LEU A 55 16.18 12.60 -3.48
N LEU A 56 16.48 13.89 -3.53
CA LEU A 56 16.32 14.73 -4.72
C LEU A 56 17.21 14.24 -5.87
N GLY A 57 18.40 13.73 -5.55
CA GLY A 57 19.27 13.06 -6.51
C GLY A 57 18.68 11.77 -7.10
N ILE A 58 17.70 11.16 -6.43
CA ILE A 58 17.00 9.95 -6.88
C ILE A 58 15.67 10.30 -7.57
N ASP A 59 14.93 11.24 -6.99
CA ASP A 59 13.57 11.61 -7.41
C ASP A 59 13.32 13.11 -7.18
N PRO A 60 13.29 13.92 -8.26
CA PRO A 60 13.12 15.37 -8.15
C PRO A 60 11.75 15.76 -7.61
N ALA A 61 10.78 14.84 -7.59
CA ALA A 61 9.45 15.09 -7.01
C ALA A 61 9.50 15.48 -5.52
N PHE A 62 10.63 15.26 -4.83
CA PHE A 62 10.80 15.70 -3.44
C PHE A 62 10.98 17.21 -3.27
N GLU A 63 11.27 17.96 -4.33
CA GLU A 63 11.57 19.40 -4.28
C GLU A 63 10.38 20.20 -3.70
N GLN A 64 9.17 19.76 -4.03
CA GLN A 64 7.92 20.36 -3.53
C GLN A 64 7.80 20.35 -1.99
N PHE A 65 8.57 19.51 -1.30
CA PHE A 65 8.52 19.38 0.16
C PHE A 65 9.58 20.19 0.89
N GLU A 66 10.56 20.76 0.18
CA GLU A 66 11.63 21.54 0.78
C GLU A 66 11.07 22.75 1.53
N ALA A 67 10.34 23.62 0.84
CA ALA A 67 9.72 24.81 1.43
C ALA A 67 8.79 24.49 2.62
N PRO A 68 7.83 23.56 2.52
CA PRO A 68 6.89 23.31 3.62
C PRO A 68 7.46 22.52 4.81
N LEU A 69 8.46 21.64 4.61
CA LEU A 69 8.89 20.69 5.66
C LEU A 69 10.37 20.80 6.03
N PHE A 70 11.23 21.26 5.13
CA PHE A 70 12.69 21.30 5.30
C PHE A 70 13.29 22.70 5.16
N SER A 71 12.46 23.74 5.28
CA SER A 71 12.93 25.12 5.29
C SER A 71 13.30 25.61 6.70
N GLN A 72 14.07 26.69 6.76
CA GLN A 72 14.39 27.34 8.03
C GLN A 72 13.12 27.84 8.77
N LEU A 73 12.06 28.18 8.03
CA LEU A 73 10.76 28.51 8.60
C LEU A 73 10.12 27.28 9.25
N ALA A 74 10.12 26.14 8.56
CA ALA A 74 9.60 24.88 9.07
C ALA A 74 10.36 24.40 10.33
N LYS A 75 11.67 24.63 10.39
CA LYS A 75 12.50 24.40 11.58
C LYS A 75 12.04 25.23 12.80
N GLY A 76 11.55 26.44 12.59
CA GLY A 76 10.99 27.29 13.64
C GLY A 76 9.57 26.89 14.09
N LEU A 77 8.82 26.15 13.28
CA LEU A 77 7.38 25.91 13.49
C LEU A 77 7.10 24.97 14.66
N GLU A 78 6.48 25.50 15.72
CA GLU A 78 6.13 24.73 16.91
C GLU A 78 4.65 24.31 16.90
N ARG A 79 4.38 23.03 16.70
CA ARG A 79 3.04 22.50 16.38
C ARG A 79 2.01 22.73 17.49
N SER A 80 2.47 22.77 18.74
CA SER A 80 1.64 22.91 19.94
C SER A 80 0.97 24.27 20.07
N VAL A 81 1.57 25.30 19.49
CA VAL A 81 1.09 26.68 19.58
C VAL A 81 0.43 27.16 18.28
N GLN A 82 0.37 26.32 17.24
CA GLN A 82 -0.26 26.67 15.97
C GLN A 82 -1.78 26.52 15.98
N THR A 83 -2.43 27.25 15.08
CA THR A 83 -3.88 27.12 14.86
C THR A 83 -4.24 25.76 14.26
N LYS A 84 -5.49 25.33 14.44
CA LYS A 84 -6.02 24.09 13.84
C LYS A 84 -5.87 24.07 12.31
N ALA A 85 -6.04 25.21 11.65
CA ALA A 85 -5.93 25.32 10.21
C ALA A 85 -4.48 25.10 9.72
N VAL A 86 -3.50 25.73 10.39
CA VAL A 86 -2.07 25.53 10.09
C VAL A 86 -1.66 24.09 10.33
N ASN A 87 -2.07 23.49 11.45
CA ASN A 87 -1.77 22.09 11.75
C ASN A 87 -2.40 21.13 10.73
N LYS A 88 -3.60 21.43 10.22
CA LYS A 88 -4.22 20.65 9.16
C LYS A 88 -3.44 20.74 7.84
N GLN A 89 -2.98 21.92 7.45
CA GLN A 89 -2.14 22.08 6.26
C GLN A 89 -0.82 21.31 6.40
N LEU A 90 -0.21 21.37 7.59
CA LEU A 90 0.99 20.59 7.90
C LEU A 90 0.70 19.07 7.81
N ASP A 91 -0.44 18.62 8.29
CA ASP A 91 -0.87 17.21 8.18
C ASP A 91 -1.00 16.72 6.74
N GLU A 92 -1.54 17.57 5.87
CA GLU A 92 -1.69 17.29 4.45
C GLU A 92 -0.30 17.21 3.76
N ASN A 93 0.59 18.16 4.05
CA ASN A 93 1.97 18.16 3.55
C ASN A 93 2.75 16.93 4.01
N ILE A 94 2.68 16.58 5.31
CA ILE A 94 3.33 15.39 5.87
C ILE A 94 2.75 14.12 5.27
N SER A 95 1.43 14.02 5.12
CA SER A 95 0.79 12.84 4.52
C SER A 95 1.19 12.66 3.06
N SER A 96 1.29 13.75 2.30
CA SER A 96 1.80 13.72 0.93
C SER A 96 3.27 13.30 0.88
N PHE A 97 4.13 13.88 1.72
CA PHE A 97 5.54 13.51 1.81
C PHE A 97 5.72 12.03 2.14
N LEU A 98 5.02 11.51 3.15
CA LEU A 98 5.11 10.11 3.57
C LEU A 98 4.65 9.13 2.48
N LEU A 99 3.70 9.53 1.65
CA LEU A 99 3.26 8.77 0.49
C LEU A 99 4.35 8.71 -0.60
N HIS A 100 5.02 9.84 -0.85
CA HIS A 100 6.17 9.92 -1.77
C HIS A 100 7.41 9.21 -1.25
N LEU A 101 7.59 9.18 0.07
CA LEU A 101 8.71 8.54 0.74
C LEU A 101 8.60 7.01 0.77
N SER A 102 7.39 6.46 0.82
CA SER A 102 7.14 5.02 0.99
C SER A 102 7.95 4.13 0.04
N PRO A 103 8.07 4.40 -1.28
CA PRO A 103 8.90 3.62 -2.20
C PRO A 103 10.38 3.56 -1.83
N TYR A 104 10.87 4.55 -1.09
CA TYR A 104 12.27 4.74 -0.72
C TYR A 104 12.56 4.44 0.76
N PHE A 105 11.56 3.98 1.53
CA PHE A 105 11.63 3.85 2.99
C PHE A 105 12.85 3.07 3.51
N LEU A 106 13.30 2.04 2.77
CA LEU A 106 14.46 1.24 3.15
C LEU A 106 15.80 1.94 2.91
N LEU A 107 15.83 3.03 2.14
CA LEU A 107 17.02 3.82 1.92
C LEU A 107 17.33 4.67 3.15
N LYS A 108 18.63 4.78 3.47
CA LYS A 108 19.12 5.68 4.52
C LYS A 108 18.66 7.14 4.39
N PRO A 109 18.69 7.77 3.20
CA PRO A 109 18.19 9.13 3.06
C PRO A 109 16.72 9.30 3.47
N ALA A 110 15.85 8.33 3.16
CA ALA A 110 14.46 8.36 3.60
C ALA A 110 14.33 8.31 5.14
N GLN A 111 15.16 7.51 5.80
CA GLN A 111 15.18 7.40 7.27
C GLN A 111 15.69 8.70 7.93
N LYS A 112 16.67 9.37 7.32
CA LYS A 112 17.13 10.72 7.75
C LYS A 112 15.99 11.75 7.68
N CYS A 113 15.23 11.76 6.60
CA CYS A 113 14.05 12.63 6.49
C CYS A 113 13.00 12.31 7.56
N LEU A 114 12.70 11.03 7.79
CA LEU A 114 11.76 10.63 8.84
C LEU A 114 12.22 11.05 10.23
N GLU A 115 13.51 10.93 10.53
CA GLU A 115 14.09 11.39 11.80
C GLU A 115 13.75 12.85 12.05
N TRP A 116 13.96 13.72 11.06
CA TRP A 116 13.61 15.14 11.15
C TRP A 116 12.11 15.34 11.41
N LEU A 117 11.23 14.66 10.68
CA LEU A 117 9.78 14.82 10.87
C LEU A 117 9.31 14.29 12.24
N ILE A 118 9.93 13.22 12.75
CA ILE A 118 9.66 12.65 14.07
C ILE A 118 10.11 13.63 15.16
N HIS A 119 11.29 14.22 14.99
CA HIS A 119 11.89 15.15 15.93
C HIS A 119 11.14 16.50 15.96
N ARG A 120 10.85 17.09 14.79
CA ARG A 120 10.26 18.44 14.70
C ARG A 120 8.74 18.46 14.79
N PHE A 121 8.07 17.60 14.04
CA PHE A 121 6.60 17.64 13.89
C PHE A 121 5.89 16.55 14.67
N HIS A 122 6.65 15.69 15.37
CA HIS A 122 6.17 14.59 16.19
C HIS A 122 5.16 13.69 15.45
N ILE A 123 5.48 13.34 14.19
CA ILE A 123 4.56 12.58 13.32
C ILE A 123 4.14 11.22 13.89
N HIS A 124 4.94 10.65 14.79
CA HIS A 124 4.62 9.42 15.52
C HIS A 124 3.45 9.58 16.51
N LEU A 125 3.11 10.82 16.90
CA LEU A 125 1.97 11.15 17.76
C LEU A 125 0.78 11.65 16.95
N TYR A 126 1.04 12.57 16.01
CA TYR A 126 -0.03 13.27 15.31
C TYR A 126 -0.46 12.61 14.00
N ASN A 127 0.44 11.86 13.35
CA ASN A 127 0.26 11.34 11.99
C ASN A 127 0.45 9.82 11.93
N ALA A 128 0.07 9.11 12.99
CA ALA A 128 0.28 7.67 13.12
C ALA A 128 -0.27 6.87 11.92
N ASP A 129 -1.46 7.22 11.42
CA ASP A 129 -2.08 6.56 10.26
C ASP A 129 -1.26 6.74 8.98
N SER A 130 -0.77 7.95 8.70
CA SER A 130 0.06 8.24 7.53
C SER A 130 1.45 7.61 7.65
N LEU A 131 2.02 7.59 8.87
CA LEU A 131 3.30 6.95 9.14
C LEU A 131 3.20 5.43 8.97
N ILE A 132 2.17 4.78 9.53
CA ILE A 132 1.91 3.35 9.31
C ILE A 132 1.69 3.07 7.82
N ALA A 133 0.89 3.87 7.13
CA ALA A 133 0.66 3.70 5.69
C ALA A 133 1.97 3.69 4.89
N CYS A 134 2.92 4.56 5.23
CA CYS A 134 4.23 4.65 4.58
C CYS A 134 5.07 3.38 4.78
N VAL A 135 5.05 2.80 5.99
CA VAL A 135 5.97 1.71 6.37
C VAL A 135 5.36 0.32 6.26
N LEU A 136 4.04 0.20 6.20
CA LEU A 136 3.32 -1.09 6.21
C LEU A 136 3.73 -2.05 5.08
N PRO A 137 4.06 -1.61 3.85
CA PRO A 137 4.58 -2.52 2.81
C PRO A 137 5.88 -3.24 3.20
N TYR A 138 6.57 -2.77 4.24
CA TYR A 138 7.86 -3.27 4.71
C TYR A 138 7.76 -3.96 6.08
N HIS A 139 6.60 -4.53 6.40
CA HIS A 139 6.28 -5.07 7.73
C HIS A 139 7.24 -6.16 8.25
N GLU A 140 7.96 -6.84 7.36
CA GLU A 140 8.95 -7.88 7.66
C GLU A 140 10.35 -7.33 8.00
N THR A 141 10.54 -6.01 7.94
CA THR A 141 11.85 -5.39 8.18
C THR A 141 12.04 -4.91 9.60
N ARG A 142 13.31 -4.82 10.05
CA ARG A 142 13.64 -4.24 11.37
C ARG A 142 13.33 -2.75 11.45
N VAL A 143 13.42 -2.03 10.33
CA VAL A 143 13.13 -0.58 10.28
C VAL A 143 11.64 -0.34 10.53
N PHE A 144 10.75 -1.20 9.99
CA PHE A 144 9.33 -1.18 10.35
C PHE A 144 9.11 -1.33 11.85
N VAL A 145 9.76 -2.30 12.49
CA VAL A 145 9.66 -2.52 13.95
C VAL A 145 10.04 -1.26 14.72
N ARG A 146 11.17 -0.62 14.35
CA ARG A 146 11.61 0.64 14.97
C ARG A 146 10.54 1.71 14.89
N VAL A 147 9.89 1.89 13.73
CA VAL A 147 8.80 2.86 13.57
C VAL A 147 7.60 2.51 14.46
N ILE A 148 7.19 1.24 14.52
CA ILE A 148 6.08 0.81 15.39
C ILE A 148 6.40 1.04 16.88
N GLN A 149 7.66 0.90 17.29
CA GLN A 149 8.09 1.18 18.65
C GLN A 149 7.93 2.65 19.06
N LEU A 150 8.02 3.59 18.12
CA LEU A 150 7.81 5.02 18.37
C LEU A 150 6.35 5.38 18.62
N LEU A 151 5.41 4.61 18.06
CA LEU A 151 3.98 4.93 18.14
C LEU A 151 3.41 4.70 19.55
N LYS A 152 2.50 5.56 19.99
CA LYS A 152 1.83 5.43 21.30
C LYS A 152 0.61 4.51 21.23
N ILE A 153 0.89 3.20 21.22
CA ILE A 153 -0.12 2.14 21.10
C ILE A 153 -0.40 1.48 22.46
N SER A 154 -0.68 2.25 23.50
CA SER A 154 -0.88 1.71 24.87
C SER A 154 -2.34 1.35 25.18
N ASN A 155 -3.30 1.92 24.45
CA ASN A 155 -4.72 1.73 24.70
C ASN A 155 -5.26 0.55 23.88
N PRO A 156 -5.91 -0.46 24.50
CA PRO A 156 -6.56 -1.56 23.78
C PRO A 156 -7.60 -1.15 22.74
N LYS A 157 -8.20 0.04 22.89
CA LYS A 157 -9.17 0.60 21.93
C LYS A 157 -8.51 1.36 20.78
N HIS A 158 -7.19 1.51 20.80
CA HIS A 158 -6.46 2.17 19.74
C HIS A 158 -6.54 1.33 18.45
N LYS A 159 -6.83 1.98 17.31
CA LYS A 159 -6.94 1.33 16.00
C LYS A 159 -5.77 0.40 15.68
N TRP A 160 -4.57 0.81 16.07
CA TRP A 160 -3.33 0.07 15.82
C TRP A 160 -2.90 -0.86 16.95
N PHE A 161 -3.77 -1.13 17.94
CA PHE A 161 -3.43 -1.96 19.10
C PHE A 161 -2.98 -3.37 18.75
N TRP A 162 -3.46 -3.93 17.65
CA TRP A 162 -3.03 -5.23 17.14
C TRP A 162 -1.53 -5.30 16.81
N LEU A 163 -0.84 -4.15 16.63
CA LEU A 163 0.62 -4.07 16.46
C LEU A 163 1.40 -4.01 17.79
N SER A 164 0.71 -4.00 18.94
CA SER A 164 1.35 -4.01 20.27
C SER A 164 2.37 -5.15 20.45
N PRO A 165 2.12 -6.40 19.99
CA PRO A 165 3.13 -7.46 20.09
C PRO A 165 4.44 -7.13 19.36
N VAL A 166 4.38 -6.47 18.19
CA VAL A 166 5.57 -6.03 17.44
C VAL A 166 6.35 -4.98 18.23
N LYS A 167 5.63 -4.02 18.82
CA LYS A 167 6.23 -2.97 19.66
C LYS A 167 7.02 -3.55 20.83
N HIS A 168 6.48 -4.55 21.54
CA HIS A 168 7.11 -5.11 22.74
C HIS A 168 8.19 -6.16 22.44
N SER A 169 7.95 -7.05 21.47
CA SER A 169 8.90 -8.14 21.15
C SER A 169 10.10 -7.67 20.34
N GLY A 170 9.97 -6.57 19.58
CA GLY A 170 11.00 -6.15 18.63
C GLY A 170 11.15 -7.08 17.43
N VAL A 171 10.23 -8.03 17.23
CA VAL A 171 10.24 -8.99 16.14
C VAL A 171 9.41 -8.45 14.97
N PRO A 172 9.89 -8.55 13.71
CA PRO A 172 9.11 -8.14 12.54
C PRO A 172 7.74 -8.81 12.45
N LEU A 173 6.78 -8.11 11.84
CA LEU A 173 5.42 -8.61 11.72
C LEU A 173 5.36 -9.73 10.68
N ALA A 174 5.00 -10.93 11.14
CA ALA A 174 4.79 -12.07 10.27
C ALA A 174 3.61 -11.84 9.32
N ARG A 175 3.80 -12.23 8.05
CA ARG A 175 2.77 -12.14 7.00
C ARG A 175 1.44 -12.80 7.39
N GLY A 176 1.49 -13.96 8.04
CA GLY A 176 0.28 -14.66 8.49
C GLY A 176 -0.56 -13.84 9.47
N THR A 177 0.07 -13.12 10.40
CA THR A 177 -0.60 -12.24 11.37
C THR A 177 -1.26 -11.05 10.67
N LEU A 178 -0.54 -10.41 9.73
CA LEU A 178 -1.09 -9.33 8.92
C LEU A 178 -2.33 -9.79 8.13
N VAL A 179 -2.22 -10.91 7.43
CA VAL A 179 -3.31 -11.49 6.64
C VAL A 179 -4.50 -11.81 7.54
N THR A 180 -4.24 -12.41 8.71
CA THR A 180 -5.28 -12.73 9.70
C THR A 180 -6.02 -11.50 10.18
N HIS A 181 -5.31 -10.42 10.47
CA HIS A 181 -5.95 -9.17 10.85
C HIS A 181 -6.73 -8.56 9.67
N CYS A 182 -6.19 -8.62 8.45
CA CYS A 182 -6.83 -8.07 7.25
C CYS A 182 -8.21 -8.65 6.94
N TYR A 183 -8.43 -9.96 7.10
CA TYR A 183 -9.77 -10.52 6.85
C TYR A 183 -10.71 -10.41 8.06
N LYS A 184 -10.18 -10.25 9.28
CA LYS A 184 -10.99 -10.10 10.50
C LYS A 184 -11.45 -8.66 10.73
N ASP A 185 -10.67 -7.68 10.32
CA ASP A 185 -10.95 -6.26 10.54
C ASP A 185 -11.21 -5.53 9.22
N LEU A 186 -12.49 -5.23 8.95
CA LEU A 186 -12.91 -4.52 7.75
C LEU A 186 -12.35 -3.09 7.67
N GLY A 187 -12.07 -2.46 8.81
CA GLY A 187 -11.48 -1.12 8.87
C GLY A 187 -10.02 -1.11 8.38
N PHE A 188 -9.26 -2.16 8.69
CA PHE A 188 -7.91 -2.36 8.23
C PHE A 188 -7.87 -2.75 6.74
N MET A 189 -8.80 -3.60 6.28
CA MET A 189 -8.96 -3.88 4.85
C MET A 189 -9.24 -2.59 4.05
N ASP A 190 -10.15 -1.75 4.55
CA ASP A 190 -10.45 -0.43 3.98
C ASP A 190 -9.24 0.49 3.97
N PHE A 191 -8.47 0.48 5.04
CA PHE A 191 -7.23 1.26 5.15
C PHE A 191 -6.22 0.87 4.06
N ILE A 192 -6.02 -0.43 3.82
CA ILE A 192 -5.12 -0.90 2.75
C ILE A 192 -5.64 -0.47 1.37
N CYS A 193 -6.93 -0.68 1.09
CA CYS A 193 -7.51 -0.32 -0.21
C CYS A 193 -7.52 1.20 -0.46
N SER A 194 -7.80 1.99 0.58
CA SER A 194 -7.76 3.45 0.52
C SER A 194 -6.33 3.98 0.38
N LEU A 195 -5.32 3.33 0.98
CA LEU A 195 -3.91 3.66 0.77
C LEU A 195 -3.52 3.54 -0.70
N VAL A 196 -3.85 2.42 -1.33
CA VAL A 196 -3.50 2.17 -2.74
C VAL A 196 -4.21 3.17 -3.65
N THR A 197 -5.51 3.40 -3.46
CA THR A 197 -6.25 4.35 -4.31
C THR A 197 -5.77 5.78 -4.15
N ARG A 198 -5.41 6.22 -2.93
CA ARG A 198 -4.78 7.53 -2.71
C ARG A 198 -3.43 7.62 -3.40
N SER A 199 -2.62 6.57 -3.32
CA SER A 199 -1.29 6.55 -3.93
C SER A 199 -1.36 6.57 -5.44
N VAL A 200 -2.21 5.73 -6.05
CA VAL A 200 -2.46 5.74 -7.50
C VAL A 200 -2.94 7.12 -7.98
N LYS A 201 -3.78 7.81 -7.19
CA LYS A 201 -4.22 9.17 -7.52
C LYS A 201 -3.07 10.18 -7.42
N ALA A 202 -2.24 10.09 -6.39
CA ALA A 202 -1.12 11.01 -6.17
C ALA A 202 -0.05 10.90 -7.28
N PHE A 203 0.16 9.71 -7.83
CA PHE A 203 1.12 9.49 -8.92
C PHE A 203 0.46 9.36 -10.30
N ALA A 204 -0.81 9.73 -10.47
CA ALA A 204 -1.55 9.47 -11.71
C ALA A 204 -0.93 10.14 -12.94
N GLU A 205 -0.31 11.32 -12.75
CA GLU A 205 0.29 12.13 -13.81
C GLU A 205 1.79 11.87 -13.97
N ASP A 206 2.36 10.99 -13.17
CA ASP A 206 3.80 10.76 -13.16
C ASP A 206 4.21 9.63 -14.11
N PRO A 207 5.13 9.88 -15.07
CA PRO A 207 5.66 8.85 -15.98
C PRO A 207 6.28 7.64 -15.26
N GLY A 208 6.86 7.84 -14.07
CA GLY A 208 7.51 6.82 -13.24
C GLY A 208 6.60 6.12 -12.23
N SER A 209 5.31 6.44 -12.23
CA SER A 209 4.31 5.95 -11.26
C SER A 209 4.28 4.43 -11.10
N SER A 210 4.43 3.68 -12.18
CA SER A 210 4.40 2.20 -12.14
C SER A 210 5.58 1.62 -11.35
N THR A 211 6.77 2.22 -11.46
CA THR A 211 7.96 1.76 -10.72
C THR A 211 7.86 2.13 -9.24
N ARG A 212 7.44 3.37 -8.93
CA ARG A 212 7.31 3.83 -7.54
C ARG A 212 6.25 3.06 -6.75
N LEU A 213 5.13 2.74 -7.40
CA LEU A 213 4.02 2.03 -6.75
C LEU A 213 4.20 0.52 -6.69
N ARG A 214 5.24 -0.05 -7.31
CA ARG A 214 5.42 -1.49 -7.44
C ARG A 214 5.35 -2.23 -6.11
N VAL A 215 6.10 -1.78 -5.10
CA VAL A 215 6.14 -2.41 -3.76
C VAL A 215 4.76 -2.34 -3.10
N LEU A 216 4.11 -1.17 -3.16
CA LEU A 216 2.78 -0.98 -2.58
C LEU A 216 1.71 -1.84 -3.28
N LEU A 217 1.74 -1.93 -4.61
CA LEU A 217 0.80 -2.72 -5.39
C LEU A 217 1.01 -4.23 -5.19
N ALA A 218 2.26 -4.68 -5.09
CA ALA A 218 2.56 -6.07 -4.73
C ALA A 218 2.10 -6.40 -3.30
N PHE A 219 2.35 -5.49 -2.34
CA PHE A 219 1.84 -5.60 -0.98
C PHE A 219 0.31 -5.70 -0.96
N TYR A 220 -0.37 -4.81 -1.70
CA TYR A 220 -1.82 -4.79 -1.83
C TYR A 220 -2.39 -6.10 -2.39
N ALA A 221 -1.90 -6.49 -3.57
CA ALA A 221 -2.35 -7.70 -4.25
C ALA A 221 -2.15 -8.91 -3.34
N SER A 222 -0.93 -9.08 -2.82
CA SER A 222 -0.59 -10.24 -2.01
C SER A 222 -1.37 -10.30 -0.68
N THR A 223 -1.58 -9.16 -0.01
CA THR A 223 -2.30 -9.11 1.27
C THR A 223 -3.79 -9.35 1.10
N ILE A 224 -4.45 -8.66 0.18
CA ILE A 224 -5.89 -8.81 -0.04
C ILE A 224 -6.23 -10.20 -0.59
N VAL A 225 -5.48 -10.68 -1.58
CA VAL A 225 -5.66 -12.04 -2.13
C VAL A 225 -5.49 -13.09 -1.03
N SER A 226 -4.44 -12.97 -0.20
CA SER A 226 -4.22 -13.95 0.88
C SER A 226 -5.29 -13.85 1.97
N ALA A 227 -5.80 -12.65 2.26
CA ALA A 227 -6.90 -12.45 3.20
C ALA A 227 -8.19 -13.11 2.70
N LEU A 228 -8.49 -12.97 1.41
CA LEU A 228 -9.65 -13.63 0.78
C LEU A 228 -9.51 -15.16 0.73
N VAL A 229 -8.30 -15.67 0.48
CA VAL A 229 -8.02 -17.11 0.52
C VAL A 229 -8.17 -17.69 1.92
N ALA A 230 -7.63 -16.99 2.93
CA ALA A 230 -7.66 -17.42 4.33
C ALA A 230 -9.05 -17.30 4.98
N ALA A 231 -9.92 -16.45 4.45
CA ALA A 231 -11.30 -16.36 4.91
C ALA A 231 -12.07 -17.65 4.53
N GLU A 232 -12.65 -18.31 5.53
CA GLU A 232 -13.48 -19.50 5.33
C GLU A 232 -14.69 -19.17 4.46
N ASN A 233 -15.45 -18.14 4.86
CA ASN A 233 -16.60 -17.61 4.15
C ASN A 233 -16.40 -16.11 3.88
N LEU A 234 -16.71 -15.68 2.66
CA LEU A 234 -16.77 -14.26 2.32
C LEU A 234 -18.18 -13.75 2.58
N SER A 235 -18.32 -12.83 3.53
CA SER A 235 -19.60 -12.17 3.78
C SER A 235 -19.89 -11.10 2.73
N ASP A 236 -21.17 -10.82 2.47
CA ASP A 236 -21.61 -9.76 1.57
C ASP A 236 -21.02 -8.39 1.95
N ASN A 237 -20.79 -8.16 3.25
CA ASN A 237 -20.14 -6.96 3.75
C ASN A 237 -18.70 -6.78 3.22
N VAL A 238 -17.93 -7.86 3.13
CA VAL A 238 -16.55 -7.83 2.57
C VAL A 238 -16.61 -7.47 1.08
N VAL A 239 -17.52 -8.11 0.34
CA VAL A 239 -17.69 -7.88 -1.11
C VAL A 239 -18.12 -6.43 -1.36
N ALA A 240 -19.15 -5.96 -0.64
CA ALA A 240 -19.63 -4.58 -0.72
C ALA A 240 -18.53 -3.56 -0.39
N LYS A 241 -17.67 -3.86 0.59
CA LYS A 241 -16.54 -3.00 0.98
C LYS A 241 -15.46 -2.94 -0.11
N LEU A 242 -15.17 -4.06 -0.78
CA LEU A 242 -14.16 -4.14 -1.84
C LEU A 242 -14.64 -3.58 -3.18
N PHE A 243 -15.94 -3.65 -3.46
CA PHE A 243 -16.55 -3.23 -4.72
C PHE A 243 -16.12 -1.84 -5.24
N PRO A 244 -16.16 -0.74 -4.46
CA PRO A 244 -15.73 0.57 -4.95
C PRO A 244 -14.23 0.61 -5.32
N TYR A 245 -13.40 -0.20 -4.66
CA TYR A 245 -11.97 -0.31 -4.96
C TYR A 245 -11.71 -1.12 -6.22
N ILE A 246 -12.49 -2.19 -6.43
CA ILE A 246 -12.47 -2.98 -7.67
C ILE A 246 -12.83 -2.09 -8.86
N GLN A 247 -13.90 -1.29 -8.76
CA GLN A 247 -14.29 -0.37 -9.83
C GLN A 247 -13.19 0.65 -10.18
N LYS A 248 -12.50 1.18 -9.17
CA LYS A 248 -11.36 2.09 -9.38
C LYS A 248 -10.18 1.38 -10.05
N GLY A 249 -9.84 0.18 -9.59
CA GLY A 249 -8.77 -0.64 -10.16
C GLY A 249 -9.01 -1.00 -11.63
N LEU A 250 -10.23 -1.43 -11.97
CA LEU A 250 -10.62 -1.76 -13.36
C LEU A 250 -10.58 -0.57 -14.33
N LYS A 251 -10.73 0.66 -13.82
CA LYS A 251 -10.67 1.91 -14.60
C LYS A 251 -9.28 2.54 -14.63
N SER A 252 -8.33 2.01 -13.88
CA SER A 252 -6.98 2.59 -13.79
C SER A 252 -6.20 2.43 -15.09
N SER A 253 -5.39 3.42 -15.43
CA SER A 253 -4.40 3.33 -16.51
C SER A 253 -3.21 2.44 -16.14
N LEU A 254 -2.94 2.23 -14.85
CA LEU A 254 -1.79 1.46 -14.38
C LEU A 254 -2.01 -0.05 -14.61
N PRO A 255 -1.14 -0.73 -15.37
CA PRO A 255 -1.27 -2.15 -15.64
C PRO A 255 -1.18 -3.00 -14.37
N ASP A 256 -0.25 -2.68 -13.47
CA ASP A 256 -0.03 -3.43 -12.23
C ASP A 256 -1.23 -3.34 -11.27
N TYR A 257 -1.88 -2.17 -11.20
CA TYR A 257 -3.08 -2.01 -10.38
C TYR A 257 -4.27 -2.76 -10.95
N ARG A 258 -4.44 -2.77 -12.28
CA ARG A 258 -5.45 -3.60 -12.96
C ARG A 258 -5.19 -5.09 -12.73
N ALA A 259 -3.94 -5.54 -12.87
CA ALA A 259 -3.55 -6.94 -12.63
C ALA A 259 -3.87 -7.37 -11.19
N ALA A 260 -3.48 -6.57 -10.19
CA ALA A 260 -3.84 -6.81 -8.80
C ALA A 260 -5.36 -6.91 -8.59
N THR A 261 -6.12 -6.05 -9.28
CA THR A 261 -7.59 -6.05 -9.23
C THR A 261 -8.18 -7.32 -9.84
N TYR A 262 -7.64 -7.81 -10.96
CA TYR A 262 -8.06 -9.09 -11.53
C TYR A 262 -7.81 -10.25 -10.58
N MET A 263 -6.65 -10.30 -9.91
CA MET A 263 -6.36 -11.34 -8.92
C MET A 263 -7.40 -11.35 -7.79
N ILE A 264 -7.77 -10.18 -7.29
CA ILE A 264 -8.79 -10.03 -6.23
C ILE A 264 -10.15 -10.53 -6.72
N ILE A 265 -10.56 -10.14 -7.93
CA ILE A 265 -11.84 -10.58 -8.51
C ILE A 265 -11.86 -12.09 -8.70
N CYS A 266 -10.78 -12.68 -9.25
CA CYS A 266 -10.67 -14.12 -9.40
C CYS A 266 -10.86 -14.85 -8.06
N GLN A 267 -10.27 -14.34 -6.97
CA GLN A 267 -10.48 -14.93 -5.65
C GLN A 267 -11.93 -14.81 -5.15
N ILE A 268 -12.58 -13.68 -5.37
CA ILE A 268 -13.99 -13.50 -5.01
C ILE A 268 -14.87 -14.48 -5.80
N SER A 269 -14.62 -14.63 -7.10
CA SER A 269 -15.38 -15.54 -7.97
C SER A 269 -15.25 -17.02 -7.60
N VAL A 270 -14.17 -17.43 -6.95
CA VAL A 270 -14.01 -18.81 -6.44
C VAL A 270 -14.87 -19.05 -5.19
N LYS A 271 -15.18 -18.01 -4.43
CA LYS A 271 -15.79 -18.10 -3.10
C LYS A 271 -17.25 -17.64 -3.05
N VAL A 272 -17.69 -16.86 -4.05
CA VAL A 272 -19.02 -16.23 -4.10
C VAL A 272 -19.63 -16.46 -5.47
N THR A 273 -20.92 -16.84 -5.49
CA THR A 273 -21.71 -16.89 -6.73
C THR A 273 -21.98 -15.46 -7.21
N MET A 274 -21.37 -15.09 -8.33
CA MET A 274 -21.50 -13.76 -8.94
C MET A 274 -22.76 -13.68 -9.81
N GLU A 275 -23.38 -12.51 -9.87
CA GLU A 275 -24.48 -12.25 -10.80
C GLU A 275 -23.98 -12.20 -12.26
N ASP A 276 -24.75 -12.79 -13.19
CA ASP A 276 -24.42 -12.84 -14.62
C ASP A 276 -24.11 -11.47 -15.24
N THR A 277 -24.78 -10.42 -14.77
CA THR A 277 -24.56 -9.03 -15.24
C THR A 277 -23.16 -8.53 -14.87
N PHE A 278 -22.70 -8.83 -13.65
CA PHE A 278 -21.36 -8.50 -13.17
C PHE A 278 -20.30 -9.29 -13.94
N VAL A 279 -20.52 -10.59 -14.16
CA VAL A 279 -19.61 -11.45 -14.93
C VAL A 279 -19.47 -10.96 -16.38
N LYS A 280 -20.56 -10.60 -17.05
CA LYS A 280 -20.54 -10.03 -18.41
C LYS A 280 -19.80 -8.69 -18.46
N SER A 281 -20.02 -7.82 -17.47
CA SER A 281 -19.29 -6.55 -17.34
C SER A 281 -17.78 -6.78 -17.18
N LEU A 282 -17.40 -7.71 -16.30
CA LEU A 282 -16.00 -8.09 -16.08
C LEU A 282 -15.35 -8.63 -17.36
N ALA A 283 -16.01 -9.57 -18.03
CA ALA A 283 -15.54 -10.17 -19.27
C ALA A 283 -15.31 -9.10 -20.35
N SER A 284 -16.24 -8.14 -20.50
CA SER A 284 -16.08 -7.02 -21.43
C SER A 284 -14.85 -6.16 -21.08
N GLN A 285 -14.63 -5.85 -19.80
CA GLN A 285 -13.50 -5.06 -19.34
C GLN A 285 -12.16 -5.78 -19.57
N LEU A 286 -12.10 -7.09 -19.32
CA LEU A 286 -10.94 -7.96 -19.56
C LEU A 286 -10.59 -8.02 -21.05
N ILE A 287 -11.59 -8.23 -21.92
CA ILE A 287 -11.38 -8.29 -23.37
C ILE A 287 -10.83 -6.95 -23.90
N LYS A 288 -11.36 -5.81 -23.42
CA LYS A 288 -10.89 -4.46 -23.78
C LYS A 288 -9.47 -4.15 -23.32
N THR A 289 -8.99 -4.84 -22.29
CA THR A 289 -7.65 -4.62 -21.74
C THR A 289 -6.63 -5.60 -22.33
N LEU A 290 -7.00 -6.86 -22.54
CA LEU A 290 -6.17 -7.86 -23.20
C LEU A 290 -5.85 -7.50 -24.66
N THR A 291 -6.76 -6.81 -25.35
CA THR A 291 -6.52 -6.27 -26.71
C THR A 291 -5.47 -5.14 -26.75
N LYS A 292 -5.02 -4.63 -25.59
CA LYS A 292 -4.03 -3.55 -25.47
C LYS A 292 -2.71 -3.98 -24.83
N VAL A 293 -2.52 -5.27 -24.53
CA VAL A 293 -1.29 -5.78 -23.90
C VAL A 293 -0.41 -6.43 -24.97
N PRO A 294 0.82 -5.91 -25.23
CA PRO A 294 1.79 -6.59 -26.09
C PRO A 294 2.20 -7.93 -25.47
N SER A 295 2.53 -8.90 -26.32
CA SER A 295 2.74 -10.34 -26.07
C SER A 295 3.81 -10.76 -25.04
N GLN A 296 4.28 -9.89 -24.14
CA GLN A 296 5.30 -10.21 -23.13
C GLN A 296 4.80 -10.26 -21.67
N ALA A 297 3.53 -9.96 -21.41
CA ALA A 297 2.95 -10.01 -20.05
C ALA A 297 2.13 -11.29 -19.75
N VAL A 298 2.31 -12.35 -20.53
CA VAL A 298 1.62 -13.65 -20.35
C VAL A 298 2.11 -14.45 -19.13
N PRO A 299 3.40 -14.44 -18.72
CA PRO A 299 3.86 -15.31 -17.62
C PRO A 299 3.26 -14.97 -16.24
N SER A 300 2.88 -13.71 -16.00
CA SER A 300 2.29 -13.28 -14.73
C SER A 300 0.81 -13.65 -14.59
N LEU A 301 0.08 -13.81 -15.69
CA LEU A 301 -1.29 -14.34 -15.69
C LEU A 301 -1.33 -15.87 -15.57
N VAL A 302 -0.29 -16.57 -16.02
CA VAL A 302 -0.16 -18.04 -15.87
C VAL A 302 0.12 -18.46 -14.42
N TRP A 303 0.58 -17.55 -13.56
CA TRP A 303 0.70 -17.82 -12.12
C TRP A 303 -0.66 -17.96 -11.41
N CYS A 304 -1.74 -17.43 -11.99
CA CYS A 304 -3.09 -17.54 -11.42
C CYS A 304 -3.78 -18.89 -11.70
N SER A 305 -3.22 -19.78 -12.54
CA SER A 305 -3.87 -21.04 -12.94
C SER A 305 -3.25 -22.31 -12.35
N ARG A 306 -2.38 -22.22 -11.33
CA ARG A 306 -1.92 -23.40 -10.57
C ARG A 306 -2.55 -23.48 -9.17
N PRO A 307 -3.80 -23.98 -9.04
CA PRO A 307 -4.20 -24.61 -7.79
C PRO A 307 -3.47 -25.96 -7.66
N TYR A 308 -2.74 -26.11 -6.56
CA TYR A 308 -2.11 -27.36 -6.14
C TYR A 308 -3.18 -28.34 -5.65
N ARG A 309 -3.66 -29.21 -6.54
CA ARG A 309 -4.05 -30.63 -6.35
C ARG A 309 -4.96 -31.07 -7.50
N ALA A 310 -4.37 -31.66 -8.54
CA ALA A 310 -5.12 -32.54 -9.44
C ALA A 310 -4.84 -33.98 -9.01
N THR A 311 -5.83 -34.64 -8.41
CA THR A 311 -5.88 -36.11 -8.38
C THR A 311 -6.04 -36.63 -9.81
N SER A 312 -5.31 -37.69 -10.11
CA SER A 312 -4.88 -38.14 -11.43
C SER A 312 -5.94 -38.82 -12.32
N ARG A 313 -7.14 -38.24 -12.50
CA ARG A 313 -8.17 -38.85 -13.38
C ARG A 313 -8.68 -38.04 -14.56
N ASP A 314 -8.58 -36.71 -14.58
CA ASP A 314 -9.20 -35.92 -15.66
C ASP A 314 -8.25 -35.39 -16.75
N LEU A 315 -6.97 -35.80 -16.75
CA LEU A 315 -5.99 -35.39 -17.77
C LEU A 315 -6.02 -36.21 -19.07
N ARG A 316 -7.09 -36.95 -19.38
CA ARG A 316 -7.17 -37.75 -20.62
C ARG A 316 -7.94 -37.11 -21.77
N GLU A 317 -8.64 -36.00 -21.59
CA GLU A 317 -9.52 -35.44 -22.65
C GLU A 317 -9.03 -34.13 -23.30
N LEU A 318 -7.86 -33.61 -22.95
CA LEU A 318 -7.26 -32.47 -23.66
C LEU A 318 -5.99 -32.90 -24.39
N ARG A 319 -6.19 -33.67 -25.47
CA ARG A 319 -5.16 -33.88 -26.49
C ARG A 319 -5.39 -32.83 -27.58
N CYS A 320 -4.51 -31.82 -27.65
CA CYS A 320 -4.46 -30.88 -28.75
C CYS A 320 -4.12 -31.64 -30.05
N GLU A 321 -5.01 -31.55 -31.04
CA GLU A 321 -4.67 -31.84 -32.44
C GLU A 321 -3.63 -30.79 -32.92
N PRO A 322 -2.53 -31.21 -33.58
CA PRO A 322 -1.56 -30.27 -34.13
C PRO A 322 -2.12 -29.63 -35.41
N SER A 323 -2.11 -28.29 -35.47
CA SER A 323 -2.42 -27.55 -36.69
C SER A 323 -1.33 -27.76 -37.75
N PRO A 324 -1.65 -27.83 -39.06
CA PRO A 324 -0.70 -28.24 -40.09
C PRO A 324 0.35 -27.16 -40.38
N ALA A 325 1.57 -27.61 -40.62
CA ALA A 325 2.73 -26.81 -40.97
C ALA A 325 2.54 -25.99 -42.26
N LEU A 326 3.04 -24.75 -42.25
CA LEU A 326 3.36 -23.99 -43.44
C LEU A 326 4.48 -24.72 -44.22
N HIS A 327 4.16 -25.22 -45.41
CA HIS A 327 5.13 -25.38 -46.48
C HIS A 327 4.56 -24.80 -47.78
N ALA A 328 5.44 -24.08 -48.48
CA ALA A 328 5.18 -23.36 -49.71
C ALA A 328 4.65 -24.25 -50.83
N SER A 329 3.85 -23.68 -51.73
CA SER A 329 3.75 -24.14 -53.11
C SER A 329 3.63 -22.96 -54.07
N PRO A 330 4.34 -22.99 -55.21
CA PRO A 330 4.31 -21.95 -56.22
C PRO A 330 3.11 -22.14 -57.16
N SER A 331 2.85 -21.11 -57.96
CA SER A 331 1.98 -21.08 -59.15
C SER A 331 0.46 -21.03 -58.94
N GLY A 332 -0.10 -19.86 -59.31
CA GLY A 332 -1.18 -19.76 -60.28
C GLY A 332 -2.63 -19.96 -59.81
N GLY A 333 -3.45 -18.94 -60.04
CA GLY A 333 -4.86 -19.15 -60.40
C GLY A 333 -5.90 -18.51 -59.48
N LEU A 334 -6.66 -17.59 -60.08
CA LEU A 334 -7.85 -16.94 -59.55
C LEU A 334 -8.94 -17.96 -59.15
N CYS A 335 -9.77 -17.66 -58.14
CA CYS A 335 -11.19 -17.36 -58.34
C CYS A 335 -11.93 -17.02 -57.03
N CYS A 336 -12.78 -15.99 -57.09
CA CYS A 336 -13.83 -15.67 -56.13
C CYS A 336 -14.92 -16.76 -56.07
N SER A 337 -15.56 -16.96 -54.92
CA SER A 337 -17.04 -16.86 -54.78
C SER A 337 -17.50 -17.14 -53.36
N ALA A 338 -18.44 -16.31 -52.91
CA ALA A 338 -19.18 -16.41 -51.67
C ALA A 338 -20.15 -17.61 -51.64
N HIS A 339 -20.45 -18.15 -50.46
CA HIS A 339 -21.85 -18.40 -50.09
C HIS A 339 -22.08 -18.59 -48.59
N CYS A 340 -23.07 -17.84 -48.11
CA CYS A 340 -23.68 -17.92 -46.80
C CYS A 340 -24.57 -19.16 -46.71
N ARG A 341 -24.60 -19.88 -45.58
CA ARG A 341 -25.78 -20.65 -45.14
C ARG A 341 -25.76 -20.94 -43.64
N ARG A 342 -26.77 -20.39 -42.96
CA ARG A 342 -27.31 -20.86 -41.67
C ARG A 342 -27.99 -22.22 -41.85
N ARG A 343 -27.97 -23.03 -40.78
CA ARG A 343 -28.96 -24.05 -40.35
C ARG A 343 -28.37 -24.76 -39.12
N SER A 344 -29.09 -25.11 -38.07
CA SER A 344 -30.48 -24.90 -37.63
C SER A 344 -30.46 -24.90 -36.10
#